data_AF-A0A4R5VKN2-F1
#
_entry.id   AF-A0A4R5VKN2-F1
#
_cell.length_a   1.000
_cell.length_b   1.000
_cell.length_c   1.000
_cell.angle_alpha   90.00
_cell.angle_beta   90.00
_cell.angle_gamma   90.00
#
_symmetry.space_group_name_H-M   'P 1'
#
loop_
_entity.id
_entity.type
_entity.pdbx_description
1 polymer ?
#
loop_
_entity_poly.entity_id
_entity_poly.type
_entity_poly.pdbx_seq_one_letter_code
_entity_poly.pdbx_strand_id
1 'polypeptide(L)'
;MEMQKRGDLVINGFGASNGGQFHQVTLNGKGTVNSDVECKGFECNGTGTVKGNIHTEIAKINGMAKIGGTVAAKDLSIDGTAKIGKNLLVEKLKVSGKASVGGKVKAEEIKVKGKLTVGEDCEAELFKAESMFTIGGLLNADEVDIKIFGECQAKEIGGQSIVVKYKPSWLGLFKSLFQTQLRVEIIEGDMIQLENTKAAVVRGNHVTIGQNCEIDVVEYTDELSIDSSAVVGESKKM
;
A
#
# COMPACT_ATOMS: atom_id res chain seq x y z
N MET A 1 29.88 15.04 -0.94
CA MET A 1 30.37 15.02 0.46
C MET A 1 30.90 13.62 0.72
N GLU A 2 32.18 13.50 1.08
CA GLU A 2 32.81 12.23 1.43
C GLU A 2 32.10 11.60 2.64
N MET A 3 31.67 10.34 2.49
CA MET A 3 31.25 9.52 3.63
C MET A 3 32.46 9.26 4.52
N GLN A 4 32.62 10.06 5.57
CA GLN A 4 33.41 9.65 6.72
C GLN A 4 32.91 8.30 7.24
N LYS A 5 33.83 7.45 7.73
CA LYS A 5 33.60 6.12 8.31
C LYS A 5 32.54 6.13 9.41
N ARG A 6 31.26 6.18 9.04
CA ARG A 6 30.15 5.91 9.96
C ARG A 6 30.23 4.42 10.30
N GLY A 7 30.27 4.11 11.59
CA GLY A 7 30.27 2.71 12.04
C GLY A 7 28.90 2.06 11.82
N ASP A 8 28.83 0.76 12.07
CA ASP A 8 27.59 0.00 12.04
C ASP A 8 26.97 -0.08 13.43
N LEU A 9 25.63 -0.10 13.48
CA LEU A 9 24.88 -0.44 14.69
C LEU A 9 24.30 -1.84 14.52
N VAL A 10 24.79 -2.80 15.30
CA VAL A 10 24.29 -4.18 15.30
C VAL A 10 23.77 -4.56 16.67
N ILE A 11 22.50 -4.97 16.76
CA ILE A 11 21.88 -5.47 17.99
C ILE A 11 21.45 -6.93 17.79
N ASN A 12 22.25 -7.87 18.32
CA ASN A 12 22.00 -9.31 18.19
C ASN A 12 21.09 -9.90 19.29
N GLY A 13 21.12 -9.33 20.49
CA GLY A 13 20.30 -9.76 21.63
C GLY A 13 19.30 -8.69 22.04
N PHE A 14 19.24 -8.39 23.33
CA PHE A 14 18.52 -7.22 23.84
C PHE A 14 19.48 -6.03 23.85
N GLY A 15 19.07 -4.91 23.29
CA GLY A 15 19.92 -3.72 23.26
C GLY A 15 19.16 -2.46 22.94
N ALA A 16 19.81 -1.34 23.25
CA ALA A 16 19.30 -0.01 22.89
C ALA A 16 20.41 0.87 22.33
N SER A 17 20.02 1.82 21.49
CA SER A 17 20.86 2.89 20.96
C SER A 17 20.14 4.23 21.12
N ASN A 18 20.90 5.31 21.23
CA ASN A 18 20.35 6.66 21.27
C ASN A 18 20.01 7.21 19.89
N GLY A 19 20.24 6.45 18.80
CA GLY A 19 20.07 6.92 17.42
C GLY A 19 21.30 7.64 16.90
N GLY A 20 21.17 8.30 15.75
CA GLY A 20 22.26 9.00 15.07
C GLY A 20 22.56 8.43 13.68
N GLN A 21 23.79 8.67 13.22
CA GLN A 21 24.21 8.36 11.86
C GLN A 21 25.09 7.11 11.81
N PHE A 22 24.73 6.16 10.96
CA PHE A 22 25.44 4.88 10.79
C PHE A 22 25.71 4.60 9.31
N HIS A 23 26.57 3.64 9.04
CA HIS A 23 26.63 3.05 7.71
C HIS A 23 25.50 2.02 7.56
N GLN A 24 25.52 0.96 8.37
CA GLN A 24 24.46 -0.03 8.47
C GLN A 24 23.82 -0.03 9.87
N VAL A 25 22.50 -0.23 9.93
CA VAL A 25 21.78 -0.58 11.16
C VAL A 25 21.14 -1.94 11.00
N THR A 26 21.42 -2.87 11.91
CA THR A 26 20.87 -4.23 11.91
C THR A 26 20.34 -4.61 13.28
N LEU A 27 19.03 -4.87 13.36
CA LEU A 27 18.32 -5.30 14.57
C LEU A 27 17.94 -6.78 14.44
N ASN A 28 18.81 -7.68 14.88
CA ASN A 28 18.59 -9.13 14.83
C ASN A 28 17.81 -9.66 16.04
N GLY A 29 18.01 -9.06 17.22
CA GLY A 29 17.31 -9.41 18.45
C GLY A 29 16.17 -8.45 18.78
N LYS A 30 16.03 -8.08 20.06
CA LYS A 30 15.10 -7.05 20.51
C LYS A 30 15.84 -5.72 20.68
N GLY A 31 15.75 -4.86 19.67
CA GLY A 31 16.47 -3.59 19.62
C GLY A 31 15.56 -2.38 19.81
N THR A 32 16.00 -1.39 20.59
CA THR A 32 15.33 -0.07 20.67
C THR A 32 16.28 1.04 20.26
N VAL A 33 15.88 1.86 19.29
CA VAL A 33 16.57 3.10 18.96
C VAL A 33 15.72 4.28 19.45
N ASN A 34 16.27 5.06 20.37
CA ASN A 34 15.51 6.06 21.12
C ASN A 34 15.28 7.38 20.37
N SER A 35 15.99 7.63 19.27
CA SER A 35 15.82 8.81 18.44
C SER A 35 15.90 8.45 16.94
N ASP A 36 16.12 9.46 16.11
CA ASP A 36 16.21 9.35 14.66
C ASP A 36 17.42 8.52 14.22
N VAL A 37 17.29 7.87 13.07
CA VAL A 37 18.33 7.06 12.44
C VAL A 37 18.55 7.56 11.02
N GLU A 38 19.81 7.84 10.68
CA GLU A 38 20.25 8.08 9.32
C GLU A 38 21.29 7.01 8.95
N CYS A 39 21.06 6.25 7.90
CA CYS A 39 21.98 5.19 7.48
C CYS A 39 21.93 4.93 5.98
N LYS A 40 22.78 4.06 5.47
CA LYS A 40 22.65 3.56 4.09
C LYS A 40 21.72 2.37 4.02
N GLY A 41 21.85 1.46 4.98
CA GLY A 41 21.02 0.28 5.10
C GLY A 41 20.42 0.16 6.49
N PHE A 42 19.12 -0.14 6.53
CA PHE A 42 18.41 -0.51 7.74
C PHE A 42 17.81 -1.91 7.60
N GLU A 43 18.11 -2.79 8.53
CA GLU A 43 17.57 -4.15 8.55
C GLU A 43 17.00 -4.49 9.92
N CYS A 44 15.76 -4.99 9.96
CA CYS A 44 15.12 -5.49 11.17
C CYS A 44 14.70 -6.95 10.96
N ASN A 45 15.47 -7.86 11.54
CA ASN A 45 15.25 -9.31 11.48
C ASN A 45 14.51 -9.84 12.72
N GLY A 46 14.74 -9.21 13.88
CA GLY A 46 14.06 -9.52 15.13
C GLY A 46 12.89 -8.58 15.41
N THR A 47 12.83 -8.06 16.64
CA THR A 47 11.83 -7.08 17.06
C THR A 47 12.50 -5.73 17.29
N GLY A 48 12.33 -4.81 16.34
CA GLY A 48 12.90 -3.47 16.38
C GLY A 48 11.86 -2.42 16.79
N THR A 49 12.27 -1.48 17.63
CA THR A 49 11.54 -0.23 17.86
C THR A 49 12.44 0.96 17.56
N VAL A 50 12.01 1.86 16.69
CA VAL A 50 12.66 3.16 16.47
C VAL A 50 11.66 4.22 16.91
N LYS A 51 11.99 5.00 17.93
CA LYS A 51 11.08 6.03 18.46
C LYS A 51 11.00 7.25 17.53
N GLY A 52 12.08 7.53 16.82
CA GLY A 52 12.21 8.65 15.88
C GLY A 52 11.88 8.28 14.43
N ASN A 53 12.42 9.09 13.53
CA ASN A 53 12.39 8.91 12.08
C ASN A 53 13.49 7.96 11.60
N ILE A 54 13.30 7.38 10.42
CA ILE A 54 14.35 6.65 9.70
C ILE A 54 14.56 7.33 8.35
N HIS A 55 15.81 7.68 8.05
CA HIS A 55 16.27 8.07 6.72
C HIS A 55 17.31 7.07 6.24
N THR A 56 17.06 6.38 5.13
CA THR A 56 17.97 5.35 4.62
C THR A 56 17.93 5.24 3.10
N GLU A 57 18.92 4.62 2.46
CA GLU A 57 18.77 4.27 1.03
C GLU A 57 17.91 3.01 0.91
N ILE A 58 18.24 1.97 1.67
CA ILE A 58 17.55 0.68 1.64
C ILE A 58 17.05 0.31 3.04
N ALA A 59 15.81 -0.12 3.14
CA ALA A 59 15.20 -0.66 4.35
C ALA A 59 14.62 -2.06 4.11
N LYS A 60 14.91 -3.00 5.01
CA LYS A 60 14.34 -4.35 5.02
C LYS A 60 13.77 -4.68 6.39
N ILE A 61 12.50 -5.07 6.43
CA ILE A 61 11.80 -5.49 7.64
C ILE A 61 11.35 -6.93 7.45
N ASN A 62 12.16 -7.86 7.94
CA ASN A 62 11.89 -9.31 7.90
C ASN A 62 11.17 -9.78 9.18
N GLY A 63 11.48 -9.16 10.32
CA GLY A 63 10.85 -9.42 11.60
C GLY A 63 9.69 -8.47 11.92
N MET A 64 9.66 -7.92 13.13
CA MET A 64 8.66 -6.94 13.57
C MET A 64 9.32 -5.58 13.83
N ALA A 65 8.87 -4.54 13.15
CA ALA A 65 9.35 -3.18 13.37
C ALA A 65 8.21 -2.23 13.79
N LYS A 66 8.45 -1.46 14.85
CA LYS A 66 7.61 -0.32 15.23
C LYS A 66 8.43 0.97 15.08
N ILE A 67 8.03 1.83 14.16
CA ILE A 67 8.66 3.12 13.90
C ILE A 67 7.67 4.21 14.35
N GLY A 68 8.07 5.04 15.31
CA GLY A 68 7.23 6.12 15.84
C GLY A 68 7.10 7.31 14.90
N GLY A 69 8.15 7.59 14.12
CA GLY A 69 8.23 8.70 13.18
C GLY A 69 7.90 8.34 11.74
N THR A 70 8.43 9.16 10.83
CA THR A 70 8.38 8.98 9.38
C THR A 70 9.50 8.05 8.93
N VAL A 71 9.24 7.23 7.91
CA VAL A 71 10.27 6.49 7.19
C VAL A 71 10.46 7.15 5.82
N ALA A 72 11.68 7.57 5.53
CA ALA A 72 12.12 8.04 4.22
C ALA A 72 13.18 7.08 3.68
N ALA A 73 12.91 6.42 2.55
CA ALA A 73 13.88 5.52 1.92
C ALA A 73 13.85 5.60 0.39
N LYS A 74 14.82 5.00 -0.30
CA LYS A 74 14.62 4.70 -1.73
C LYS A 74 13.81 3.43 -1.86
N ASP A 75 14.33 2.33 -1.31
CA ASP A 75 13.68 1.03 -1.35
C ASP A 75 13.27 0.58 0.06
N LEU A 76 12.02 0.14 0.22
CA LEU A 76 11.53 -0.51 1.43
C LEU A 76 10.87 -1.86 1.10
N SER A 77 11.42 -2.95 1.64
CA SER A 77 10.80 -4.28 1.63
C SER A 77 10.29 -4.66 3.02
N ILE A 78 9.02 -5.05 3.11
CA ILE A 78 8.38 -5.53 4.33
C ILE A 78 7.89 -6.96 4.09
N ASP A 79 8.67 -7.92 4.55
CA ASP A 79 8.32 -9.35 4.50
C ASP A 79 7.72 -9.82 5.84
N GLY A 80 8.07 -9.15 6.95
CA GLY A 80 7.51 -9.37 8.27
C GLY A 80 6.33 -8.44 8.60
N THR A 81 6.40 -7.72 9.72
CA THR A 81 5.38 -6.76 10.14
C THR A 81 6.01 -5.40 10.45
N ALA A 82 5.49 -4.34 9.83
CA ALA A 82 5.89 -2.97 10.10
C ALA A 82 4.69 -2.13 10.54
N LYS A 83 4.88 -1.37 11.64
CA LYS A 83 3.97 -0.30 12.05
C LYS A 83 4.73 1.03 12.04
N ILE A 84 4.34 1.92 11.15
CA ILE A 84 4.92 3.25 10.96
C ILE A 84 3.90 4.28 11.48
N GLY A 85 4.29 5.08 12.47
CA GLY A 85 3.39 5.97 13.19
C GLY A 85 2.97 7.20 12.41
N LYS A 86 3.83 7.68 11.50
CA LYS A 86 3.58 8.86 10.66
C LYS A 86 3.56 8.48 9.18
N ASN A 87 4.30 9.19 8.34
CA ASN A 87 4.31 9.04 6.90
C ASN A 87 5.34 8.00 6.44
N LEU A 88 5.12 7.47 5.25
CA LEU A 88 6.08 6.65 4.52
C LEU A 88 6.36 7.31 3.17
N LEU A 89 7.61 7.71 2.95
CA LEU A 89 8.08 8.39 1.74
C LEU A 89 9.15 7.50 1.11
N VAL A 90 8.85 6.87 -0.02
CA VAL A 90 9.79 5.97 -0.69
C VAL A 90 9.83 6.17 -2.20
N GLU A 91 10.82 5.63 -2.90
CA GLU A 91 10.72 5.44 -4.34
C GLU A 91 9.95 4.13 -4.60
N LYS A 92 10.36 3.03 -3.96
CA LYS A 92 9.75 1.71 -4.13
C LYS A 92 9.34 1.07 -2.80
N LEU A 93 8.08 0.66 -2.72
CA LEU A 93 7.51 -0.09 -1.60
C LEU A 93 7.13 -1.50 -2.04
N LYS A 94 7.69 -2.52 -1.38
CA LYS A 94 7.22 -3.91 -1.50
C LYS A 94 6.70 -4.41 -0.16
N VAL A 95 5.46 -4.89 -0.14
CA VAL A 95 4.84 -5.47 1.05
C VAL A 95 4.43 -6.92 0.77
N SER A 96 5.22 -7.87 1.25
CA SER A 96 4.85 -9.30 1.25
C SER A 96 4.17 -9.72 2.56
N GLY A 97 4.54 -9.06 3.68
CA GLY A 97 4.01 -9.31 5.01
C GLY A 97 2.85 -8.37 5.38
N LYS A 98 2.99 -7.61 6.46
CA LYS A 98 1.98 -6.63 6.92
C LYS A 98 2.61 -5.26 7.15
N ALA A 99 2.04 -4.24 6.52
CA ALA A 99 2.45 -2.85 6.72
C ALA A 99 1.25 -2.01 7.18
N SER A 100 1.42 -1.26 8.26
CA SER A 100 0.45 -0.26 8.72
C SER A 100 1.16 1.09 8.83
N VAL A 101 0.65 2.09 8.11
CA VAL A 101 1.13 3.47 8.09
C VAL A 101 0.04 4.35 8.66
N GLY A 102 0.34 5.09 9.72
CA GLY A 102 -0.63 5.94 10.40
C GLY A 102 -1.03 7.18 9.60
N GLY A 103 -0.08 7.76 8.86
CA GLY A 103 -0.29 8.92 8.00
C GLY A 103 -0.33 8.54 6.51
N LYS A 104 0.27 9.39 5.69
CA LYS A 104 0.29 9.26 4.22
C LYS A 104 1.39 8.32 3.72
N VAL A 105 1.14 7.73 2.56
CA VAL A 105 2.17 7.05 1.74
C VAL A 105 2.39 7.86 0.48
N LYS A 106 3.66 8.15 0.15
CA LYS A 106 4.08 8.67 -1.16
C LYS A 106 5.16 7.75 -1.71
N ALA A 107 4.96 7.25 -2.93
CA ALA A 107 5.89 6.38 -3.62
C ALA A 107 5.97 6.69 -5.12
N GLU A 108 6.95 6.14 -5.83
CA GLU A 108 6.84 5.98 -7.30
C GLU A 108 6.13 4.64 -7.58
N GLU A 109 6.61 3.56 -6.96
CA GLU A 109 6.06 2.21 -7.15
C GLU A 109 5.63 1.58 -5.81
N ILE A 110 4.42 1.04 -5.77
CA ILE A 110 3.91 0.23 -4.66
C ILE A 110 3.49 -1.15 -5.16
N LYS A 111 4.05 -2.21 -4.57
CA LYS A 111 3.70 -3.61 -4.82
C LYS A 111 3.25 -4.30 -3.54
N VAL A 112 1.96 -4.64 -3.46
CA VAL A 112 1.35 -5.31 -2.31
C VAL A 112 1.02 -6.76 -2.64
N LYS A 113 1.65 -7.70 -1.94
CA LYS A 113 1.33 -9.14 -1.94
C LYS A 113 0.86 -9.64 -0.57
N GLY A 114 1.08 -8.84 0.47
CA GLY A 114 0.60 -9.06 1.84
C GLY A 114 -0.58 -8.17 2.19
N LYS A 115 -0.58 -7.54 3.37
CA LYS A 115 -1.58 -6.53 3.76
C LYS A 115 -0.95 -5.15 3.91
N LEU A 116 -1.52 -4.15 3.23
CA LEU A 116 -1.18 -2.74 3.41
C LEU A 116 -2.36 -1.98 4.04
N THR A 117 -2.11 -1.20 5.09
CA THR A 117 -3.09 -0.29 5.68
C THR A 117 -2.48 1.10 5.77
N VAL A 118 -3.16 2.09 5.20
CA VAL A 118 -2.76 3.50 5.20
C VAL A 118 -3.88 4.32 5.84
N GLY A 119 -3.57 5.10 6.87
CA GLY A 119 -4.56 5.87 7.61
C GLY A 119 -5.13 7.07 6.85
N GLU A 120 -4.33 7.65 5.94
CA GLU A 120 -4.68 8.82 5.13
C GLU A 120 -4.56 8.48 3.63
N ASP A 121 -4.02 9.41 2.83
CA ASP A 121 -3.86 9.27 1.38
C ASP A 121 -2.66 8.40 1.00
N CYS A 122 -2.75 7.78 -0.17
CA CYS A 122 -1.71 6.99 -0.81
C CYS A 122 -1.48 7.48 -2.23
N GLU A 123 -0.33 8.09 -2.49
CA GLU A 123 0.07 8.62 -3.80
C GLU A 123 1.20 7.76 -4.39
N ALA A 124 1.05 7.33 -5.65
CA ALA A 124 2.06 6.57 -6.40
C ALA A 124 2.05 6.93 -7.89
N GLU A 125 3.04 6.52 -8.67
CA GLU A 125 2.90 6.43 -10.13
C GLU A 125 2.27 5.08 -10.50
N LEU A 126 2.75 4.00 -9.88
CA LEU A 126 2.21 2.64 -10.02
C LEU A 126 1.78 2.08 -8.67
N PHE A 127 0.48 1.76 -8.54
CA PHE A 127 -0.05 0.98 -7.43
C PHE A 127 -0.50 -0.40 -7.92
N LYS A 128 0.23 -1.45 -7.52
CA LYS A 128 -0.11 -2.84 -7.81
C LYS A 128 -0.43 -3.62 -6.54
N ALA A 129 -1.65 -4.13 -6.42
CA ALA A 129 -2.06 -4.97 -5.30
C ALA A 129 -2.55 -6.34 -5.78
N GLU A 130 -1.97 -7.42 -5.27
CA GLU A 130 -2.40 -8.80 -5.50
C GLU A 130 -2.85 -9.46 -4.19
N SER A 131 -3.40 -8.66 -3.27
CA SER A 131 -3.77 -9.06 -1.91
C SER A 131 -4.59 -7.95 -1.22
N MET A 132 -4.60 -7.94 0.11
CA MET A 132 -5.41 -7.04 0.93
C MET A 132 -4.84 -5.63 1.02
N PHE A 133 -5.70 -4.63 0.93
CA PHE A 133 -5.33 -3.25 1.27
C PHE A 133 -6.50 -2.46 1.86
N THR A 134 -6.17 -1.44 2.67
CA THR A 134 -7.10 -0.45 3.18
C THR A 134 -6.45 0.92 3.11
N ILE A 135 -7.02 1.85 2.34
CA ILE A 135 -6.60 3.26 2.26
C ILE A 135 -7.70 4.11 2.88
N GLY A 136 -7.38 4.88 3.92
CA GLY A 136 -8.36 5.71 4.63
C GLY A 136 -8.83 6.93 3.84
N GLY A 137 -7.99 7.43 2.93
CA GLY A 137 -8.27 8.57 2.05
C GLY A 137 -8.27 8.21 0.57
N LEU A 138 -7.66 9.09 -0.23
CA LEU A 138 -7.53 8.92 -1.67
C LEU A 138 -6.35 8.00 -2.01
N LEU A 139 -6.59 6.97 -2.82
CA LEU A 139 -5.55 6.27 -3.57
C LEU A 139 -5.40 6.95 -4.94
N ASN A 140 -4.32 7.68 -5.16
CA ASN A 140 -4.04 8.36 -6.43
C ASN A 140 -2.80 7.77 -7.09
N ALA A 141 -2.94 7.22 -8.30
CA ALA A 141 -1.79 6.80 -9.10
C ALA A 141 -2.06 6.83 -10.60
N ASP A 142 -1.02 7.03 -11.42
CA ASP A 142 -1.17 6.99 -12.88
C ASP A 142 -1.70 5.61 -13.33
N GLU A 143 -1.13 4.53 -12.80
CA GLU A 143 -1.60 3.17 -13.01
C GLU A 143 -2.00 2.50 -11.69
N VAL A 144 -3.26 2.04 -11.62
CA VAL A 144 -3.79 1.22 -10.52
C VAL A 144 -4.15 -0.17 -11.06
N ASP A 145 -3.41 -1.20 -10.65
CA ASP A 145 -3.65 -2.61 -11.00
C ASP A 145 -3.95 -3.43 -9.74
N ILE A 146 -5.22 -3.76 -9.54
CA ILE A 146 -5.71 -4.49 -8.38
C ILE A 146 -6.19 -5.88 -8.83
N LYS A 147 -5.65 -6.93 -8.19
CA LYS A 147 -6.18 -8.28 -8.21
C LYS A 147 -6.78 -8.58 -6.85
N ILE A 148 -8.11 -8.55 -6.78
CA ILE A 148 -8.85 -8.62 -5.51
C ILE A 148 -8.58 -9.96 -4.82
N PHE A 149 -8.13 -9.89 -3.56
CA PHE A 149 -8.05 -11.01 -2.64
C PHE A 149 -8.24 -10.52 -1.20
N GLY A 150 -9.26 -11.06 -0.51
CA GLY A 150 -9.63 -10.62 0.84
C GLY A 150 -10.25 -9.21 0.84
N GLU A 151 -9.95 -8.44 1.88
CA GLU A 151 -10.42 -7.07 2.07
C GLU A 151 -9.62 -6.08 1.21
N CYS A 152 -10.32 -5.39 0.30
CA CYS A 152 -9.79 -4.30 -0.52
C CYS A 152 -10.69 -3.08 -0.36
N GLN A 153 -10.17 -1.99 0.19
CA GLN A 153 -10.94 -0.77 0.44
C GLN A 153 -10.11 0.50 0.23
N ALA A 154 -10.74 1.51 -0.36
CA ALA A 154 -10.27 2.90 -0.36
C ALA A 154 -11.48 3.83 -0.17
N LYS A 155 -11.29 5.08 0.26
CA LYS A 155 -12.37 6.07 0.20
C LYS A 155 -12.63 6.47 -1.25
N GLU A 156 -11.56 6.86 -1.93
CA GLU A 156 -11.58 7.30 -3.33
C GLU A 156 -10.39 6.66 -4.06
N ILE A 157 -10.56 6.39 -5.37
CA ILE A 157 -9.47 5.95 -6.26
C ILE A 157 -9.43 6.90 -7.45
N GLY A 158 -8.28 7.54 -7.66
CA GLY A 158 -7.98 8.40 -8.80
C GLY A 158 -6.83 7.82 -9.62
N GLY A 159 -6.90 7.92 -10.94
CA GLY A 159 -5.79 7.53 -11.79
C GLY A 159 -6.03 7.65 -13.29
N GLN A 160 -4.98 7.56 -14.10
CA GLN A 160 -5.13 7.58 -15.56
C GLN A 160 -5.69 6.24 -16.06
N SER A 161 -5.15 5.12 -15.56
CA SER A 161 -5.60 3.76 -15.89
C SER A 161 -5.88 2.97 -14.61
N ILE A 162 -7.13 2.57 -14.42
CA ILE A 162 -7.59 1.82 -13.25
C ILE A 162 -8.13 0.47 -13.72
N VAL A 163 -7.45 -0.61 -13.32
CA VAL A 163 -7.81 -1.98 -13.65
C VAL A 163 -7.98 -2.78 -12.37
N VAL A 164 -9.19 -3.27 -12.16
CA VAL A 164 -9.55 -4.14 -11.04
C VAL A 164 -10.01 -5.48 -11.59
N LYS A 165 -9.28 -6.54 -11.28
CA LYS A 165 -9.57 -7.91 -11.72
C LYS A 165 -9.87 -8.79 -10.53
N TYR A 166 -10.81 -9.71 -10.70
CA TYR A 166 -11.07 -10.75 -9.72
C TYR A 166 -10.45 -12.07 -10.18
N LYS A 167 -9.65 -12.69 -9.31
CA LYS A 167 -9.21 -14.07 -9.50
C LYS A 167 -10.01 -14.98 -8.56
N PRO A 168 -10.99 -15.74 -9.07
CA PRO A 168 -11.68 -16.71 -8.24
C PRO A 168 -10.67 -17.73 -7.69
N SER A 169 -10.64 -17.88 -6.36
CA SER A 169 -9.86 -18.93 -5.73
C SER A 169 -10.57 -20.26 -5.99
N TRP A 170 -9.95 -21.12 -6.80
CA TRP A 170 -10.30 -22.52 -7.05
C TRP A 170 -10.35 -23.43 -5.79
N LEU A 171 -9.97 -22.94 -4.61
CA LEU A 171 -10.11 -23.66 -3.33
C LEU A 171 -11.55 -23.53 -2.80
N GLY A 172 -12.48 -24.19 -3.49
CA GLY A 172 -13.93 -24.13 -3.31
C GLY A 172 -14.52 -24.75 -2.04
N LEU A 173 -13.96 -24.51 -0.84
CA LEU A 173 -14.53 -25.04 0.41
C LEU A 173 -14.58 -24.05 1.60
N PHE A 174 -13.98 -22.87 1.51
CA PHE A 174 -14.22 -21.81 2.48
C PHE A 174 -15.04 -20.71 1.83
N LYS A 175 -16.36 -20.76 2.00
CA LYS A 175 -17.20 -19.56 1.89
C LYS A 175 -16.72 -18.60 2.98
N SER A 176 -15.73 -17.78 2.65
CA SER A 176 -15.36 -16.63 3.48
C SER A 176 -16.67 -15.87 3.75
N LEU A 177 -17.02 -15.71 5.02
CA LEU A 177 -18.15 -14.87 5.44
C LEU A 177 -17.96 -13.40 5.04
N PHE A 178 -16.77 -13.04 4.55
CA PHE A 178 -16.45 -11.74 3.99
C PHE A 178 -16.51 -11.81 2.45
N GLN A 179 -17.36 -10.96 1.86
CA GLN A 179 -17.42 -10.75 0.41
C GLN A 179 -16.08 -10.19 -0.09
N THR A 180 -15.38 -10.98 -0.92
CA THR A 180 -14.19 -10.57 -1.65
C THR A 180 -14.58 -9.60 -2.77
N GLN A 181 -14.59 -8.31 -2.44
CA GLN A 181 -15.01 -7.22 -3.33
C GLN A 181 -14.16 -5.98 -3.02
N LEU A 182 -13.83 -5.18 -4.03
CA LEU A 182 -13.33 -3.83 -3.81
C LEU A 182 -14.49 -2.95 -3.32
N ARG A 183 -14.32 -2.24 -2.21
CA ARG A 183 -15.26 -1.23 -1.71
C ARG A 183 -14.65 0.15 -1.79
N VAL A 184 -15.34 1.06 -2.45
CA VAL A 184 -14.89 2.45 -2.66
C VAL A 184 -16.10 3.37 -2.81
N GLU A 185 -15.98 4.65 -2.46
CA GLU A 185 -17.07 5.60 -2.69
C GLU A 185 -17.03 6.13 -4.13
N ILE A 186 -15.87 6.60 -4.56
CA ILE A 186 -15.67 7.21 -5.89
C ILE A 186 -14.46 6.61 -6.59
N ILE A 187 -14.61 6.27 -7.87
CA ILE A 187 -13.51 5.98 -8.79
C ILE A 187 -13.54 7.03 -9.91
N GLU A 188 -12.42 7.72 -10.13
CA GLU A 188 -12.26 8.70 -11.21
C GLU A 188 -11.00 8.42 -12.04
N GLY A 189 -11.11 8.40 -13.37
CA GLY A 189 -9.98 8.17 -14.25
C GLY A 189 -10.29 8.13 -15.75
N ASP A 190 -9.28 8.10 -16.60
CA ASP A 190 -9.50 8.12 -18.05
C ASP A 190 -9.95 6.76 -18.59
N MET A 191 -9.25 5.70 -18.19
CA MET A 191 -9.51 4.31 -18.58
C MET A 191 -9.83 3.48 -17.34
N ILE A 192 -11.07 3.00 -17.22
CA ILE A 192 -11.54 2.26 -16.05
C ILE A 192 -12.05 0.88 -16.47
N GLN A 193 -11.52 -0.17 -15.84
CA GLN A 193 -11.99 -1.55 -16.01
C GLN A 193 -12.17 -2.19 -14.64
N LEU A 194 -13.41 -2.56 -14.29
CA LEU A 194 -13.75 -3.02 -12.95
C LEU A 194 -14.38 -4.40 -12.97
N GLU A 195 -13.92 -5.30 -12.10
CA GLU A 195 -14.59 -6.54 -11.74
C GLU A 195 -14.76 -6.59 -10.21
N ASN A 196 -15.81 -7.26 -9.73
CA ASN A 196 -16.08 -7.44 -8.30
C ASN A 196 -15.88 -6.16 -7.48
N THR A 197 -16.52 -5.06 -7.90
CA THR A 197 -16.37 -3.75 -7.27
C THR A 197 -17.72 -3.20 -6.83
N LYS A 198 -17.79 -2.67 -5.61
CA LYS A 198 -18.92 -1.87 -5.13
C LYS A 198 -18.49 -0.41 -5.03
N ALA A 199 -19.16 0.47 -5.76
CA ALA A 199 -18.88 1.89 -5.77
C ALA A 199 -20.17 2.73 -5.82
N ALA A 200 -20.14 3.91 -5.19
CA ALA A 200 -21.25 4.86 -5.33
C ALA A 200 -21.17 5.59 -6.68
N VAL A 201 -19.98 6.05 -7.06
CA VAL A 201 -19.75 6.75 -8.33
C VAL A 201 -18.54 6.19 -9.05
N VAL A 202 -18.68 5.93 -10.35
CA VAL A 202 -17.57 5.70 -11.27
C VAL A 202 -17.65 6.75 -12.36
N ARG A 203 -16.58 7.54 -12.53
CA ARG A 203 -16.48 8.60 -13.52
C ARG A 203 -15.26 8.41 -14.40
N GLY A 204 -15.43 8.38 -15.72
CA GLY A 204 -14.26 8.32 -16.61
C GLY A 204 -14.55 8.46 -18.10
N ASN A 205 -13.52 8.50 -18.91
CA ASN A 205 -13.71 8.68 -20.37
C ASN A 205 -14.18 7.37 -21.00
N HIS A 206 -13.47 6.29 -20.73
CA HIS A 206 -13.78 4.94 -21.18
C HIS A 206 -13.98 4.03 -19.97
N VAL A 207 -15.21 3.57 -19.76
CA VAL A 207 -15.60 2.80 -18.58
C VAL A 207 -16.08 1.42 -18.99
N THR A 208 -15.46 0.38 -18.43
CA THR A 208 -15.89 -1.02 -18.54
C THR A 208 -16.27 -1.54 -17.15
N ILE A 209 -17.56 -1.80 -16.95
CA ILE A 209 -18.10 -2.42 -15.74
C ILE A 209 -18.27 -3.92 -16.01
N GLY A 210 -17.35 -4.72 -15.50
CA GLY A 210 -17.34 -6.17 -15.60
C GLY A 210 -18.19 -6.88 -14.53
N GLN A 211 -17.99 -8.19 -14.41
CA GLN A 211 -18.84 -9.07 -13.62
C GLN A 211 -18.84 -8.73 -12.12
N ASN A 212 -19.97 -8.99 -11.46
CA ASN A 212 -20.19 -8.82 -10.02
C ASN A 212 -19.89 -7.40 -9.51
N CYS A 213 -19.99 -6.40 -10.37
CA CYS A 213 -19.97 -5.00 -9.97
C CYS A 213 -21.36 -4.54 -9.50
N GLU A 214 -21.38 -3.71 -8.46
CA GLU A 214 -22.55 -3.01 -7.94
C GLU A 214 -22.22 -1.51 -7.90
N ILE A 215 -22.70 -0.74 -8.88
CA ILE A 215 -22.36 0.67 -9.04
C ILE A 215 -23.63 1.52 -9.01
N ASP A 216 -23.72 2.51 -8.12
CA ASP A 216 -24.93 3.34 -8.04
C ASP A 216 -25.05 4.27 -9.26
N VAL A 217 -23.97 4.99 -9.61
CA VAL A 217 -23.93 5.91 -10.76
C VAL A 217 -22.65 5.73 -11.58
N VAL A 218 -22.80 5.64 -12.91
CA VAL A 218 -21.69 5.67 -13.87
C VAL A 218 -21.80 6.94 -14.73
N GLU A 219 -20.78 7.79 -14.69
CA GLU A 219 -20.66 9.00 -15.52
C GLU A 219 -19.53 8.78 -16.53
N TYR A 220 -19.83 8.96 -17.83
CA TYR A 220 -18.85 8.70 -18.89
C TYR A 220 -18.91 9.72 -20.02
N THR A 221 -17.79 9.98 -20.70
CA THR A 221 -17.75 10.90 -21.86
C THR A 221 -17.72 10.16 -23.20
N ASP A 222 -16.89 9.12 -23.34
CA ASP A 222 -16.65 8.47 -24.62
C ASP A 222 -17.42 7.14 -24.71
N GLU A 223 -16.91 6.10 -24.06
CA GLU A 223 -17.40 4.73 -24.17
C GLU A 223 -17.82 4.15 -22.80
N LEU A 224 -18.93 3.41 -22.82
CA LEU A 224 -19.41 2.64 -21.67
C LEU A 224 -19.75 1.22 -22.13
N SER A 225 -19.15 0.23 -21.47
CA SER A 225 -19.47 -1.18 -21.60
C SER A 225 -19.86 -1.74 -20.23
N ILE A 226 -21.00 -2.45 -20.17
CA ILE A 226 -21.52 -3.05 -18.94
C ILE A 226 -21.80 -4.52 -19.20
N ASP A 227 -21.17 -5.39 -18.41
CA ASP A 227 -21.45 -6.83 -18.41
C ASP A 227 -22.88 -7.10 -17.92
N SER A 228 -23.56 -8.08 -18.51
CA SER A 228 -24.96 -8.38 -18.19
C SER A 228 -25.20 -8.86 -16.76
N SER A 229 -24.14 -9.26 -16.04
CA SER A 229 -24.19 -9.64 -14.62
C SER A 229 -23.92 -8.49 -13.65
N ALA A 230 -23.49 -7.32 -14.15
CA ALA A 230 -23.28 -6.14 -13.32
C ALA A 230 -24.61 -5.48 -12.96
N VAL A 231 -24.67 -4.88 -11.77
CA VAL A 231 -25.80 -4.06 -11.33
C VAL A 231 -25.37 -2.60 -11.36
N VAL A 232 -25.95 -1.83 -12.27
CA VAL A 232 -25.73 -0.38 -12.38
C VAL A 232 -27.06 0.34 -12.16
N GLY A 233 -27.10 1.28 -11.21
CA GLY A 233 -28.31 2.04 -10.90
C GLY A 233 -28.67 3.05 -12.00
N GLU A 234 -27.75 3.96 -12.29
CA GLU A 234 -27.90 4.99 -13.32
C GLU A 234 -26.62 5.11 -14.16
N SER A 235 -26.75 5.31 -15.47
CA SER A 235 -25.65 5.66 -16.35
C SER A 235 -25.93 6.98 -17.08
N LYS A 236 -24.94 7.88 -17.10
CA LYS A 236 -25.03 9.22 -17.68
C LYS A 236 -23.86 9.47 -18.61
N LYS A 237 -24.17 9.85 -19.85
CA LYS A 237 -23.18 10.41 -20.76
C LYS A 237 -23.06 11.92 -20.52
N MET A 238 -21.85 12.40 -20.25
CA MET A 238 -21.51 13.80 -19.98
C MET A 238 -21.12 14.55 -21.26
#